data_AF-A0A3S2W7X0-F1
#
_entry.id   AF-A0A3S2W7X0-F1
#
_cell.length_a   1.000
_cell.length_b   1.000
_cell.length_c   1.000
_cell.angle_alpha   90.00
_cell.angle_beta   90.00
_cell.angle_gamma   90.00
#
_symmetry.space_group_name_H-M   'P 1'
#
loop_
_entity.id
_entity.type
_entity.pdbx_description
1 polymer ?
#
loop_
_entity_poly.entity_id
_entity_poly.type
_entity_poly.pdbx_seq_one_letter_code
_entity_poly.pdbx_strand_id
1 'polypeptide(L)' 'MSAAGESGRTQQMRARAQDLEQAAERATDPQERQRLKDQARQLKEQSEHAGGTGKPDIDPTM' A
#
# COMPACT_ATOMS: atom_id res chain seq x y z
N MET A 1 12.72 -18.27 -6.16
CA MET A 1 12.06 -17.81 -7.39
C MET A 1 11.70 -16.33 -7.21
N SER A 2 12.13 -15.52 -8.17
CA SER A 2 12.00 -14.07 -8.42
C SER A 2 11.23 -13.14 -7.47
N ALA A 3 11.97 -12.21 -6.84
CA ALA A 3 11.49 -10.91 -6.31
C ALA A 3 10.81 -10.00 -7.37
N ALA A 4 10.77 -10.43 -8.64
CA ALA A 4 10.04 -9.79 -9.73
C ALA A 4 8.51 -9.98 -9.65
N GLY A 5 8.02 -11.00 -8.93
CA GLY A 5 6.57 -11.21 -8.72
C GLY A 5 5.97 -10.31 -7.62
N GLU A 6 6.74 -10.06 -6.55
CA GLU A 6 6.37 -9.15 -5.47
C GLU A 6 6.47 -7.68 -5.90
N SER A 7 7.48 -7.34 -6.70
CA SER A 7 7.69 -5.97 -7.20
C SER A 7 6.48 -5.46 -8.01
N GLY A 8 5.88 -6.31 -8.85
CA GLY A 8 4.70 -5.94 -9.65
C GLY A 8 3.44 -5.74 -8.79
N ARG A 9 3.25 -6.54 -7.75
CA ARG A 9 2.11 -6.43 -6.83
C ARG A 9 2.22 -5.17 -5.96
N THR A 10 3.41 -4.91 -5.41
CA THR A 10 3.70 -3.71 -4.62
C THR A 10 3.62 -2.44 -5.48
N GLN A 11 4.11 -2.48 -6.73
CA GLN A 11 3.93 -1.37 -7.68
C GLN A 11 2.47 -1.13 -8.05
N GLN A 12 1.68 -2.19 -8.27
CA GLN A 12 0.25 -2.07 -8.57
C GLN A 12 -0.53 -1.46 -7.40
N MET A 13 -0.23 -1.86 -6.18
CA MET A 13 -0.86 -1.28 -4.99
C MET A 13 -0.43 0.19 -4.78
N ARG A 14 0.84 0.53 -5.02
CA ARG A 14 1.33 1.92 -4.98
C ARG A 14 0.66 2.79 -6.05
N ALA A 15 0.45 2.27 -7.25
CA ALA A 15 -0.27 2.96 -8.33
C ALA A 15 -1.73 3.22 -7.95
N ARG A 16 -2.42 2.24 -7.35
CA ARG A 16 -3.79 2.42 -6.83
C ARG A 16 -3.85 3.46 -5.71
N ALA A 17 -2.85 3.49 -4.82
CA ALA A 17 -2.79 4.52 -3.78
C ALA A 17 -2.65 5.93 -4.38
N GLN A 18 -1.82 6.10 -5.42
CA GLN A 18 -1.71 7.38 -6.14
C GLN A 18 -3.02 7.79 -6.81
N ASP A 19 -3.72 6.86 -7.46
CA ASP A 19 -5.01 7.14 -8.11
C ASP A 19 -6.06 7.61 -7.10
N LEU A 20 -6.14 6.97 -5.94
CA LEU A 20 -7.00 7.39 -4.83
C LEU A 20 -6.62 8.77 -4.28
N GLU A 21 -5.32 9.07 -4.17
CA GLU A 21 -4.84 10.38 -3.71
C GLU A 21 -5.20 11.49 -4.71
N GLN A 22 -5.04 11.24 -6.01
CA GLN A 22 -5.46 12.18 -7.06
C GLN A 22 -6.99 12.35 -7.13
N ALA A 23 -7.74 11.27 -6.90
CA ALA A 23 -9.19 11.36 -6.77
C ALA A 23 -9.58 12.20 -5.54
N ALA A 24 -8.85 12.06 -4.44
CA ALA A 24 -9.06 12.87 -3.24
C ALA A 24 -8.77 14.37 -3.50
N GLU A 25 -7.73 14.68 -4.27
CA GLU A 25 -7.41 16.06 -4.66
C GLU A 25 -8.48 16.70 -5.54
N ARG A 26 -9.14 15.90 -6.38
CA ARG A 26 -10.26 16.33 -7.23
C ARG A 26 -11.61 16.33 -6.50
N ALA A 27 -11.71 15.62 -5.38
CA ALA A 27 -12.93 15.58 -4.59
C ALA A 27 -13.17 16.95 -3.95
N THR A 28 -14.31 17.55 -4.28
CA THR A 28 -14.80 18.80 -3.67
C THR A 28 -15.37 18.58 -2.27
N ASP A 29 -15.76 17.33 -1.96
CA ASP A 29 -16.29 16.97 -0.66
C ASP A 29 -15.16 16.69 0.35
N PRO A 30 -15.10 17.42 1.48
CA PRO A 30 -14.03 17.25 2.46
C PRO A 30 -14.07 15.86 3.11
N GLN A 31 -15.26 15.27 3.27
CA GLN A 31 -15.43 13.94 3.84
C GLN A 31 -15.01 12.84 2.86
N GLU A 32 -15.31 13.03 1.57
CA GLU A 32 -14.90 12.10 0.50
C GLU A 32 -13.40 12.15 0.27
N ARG A 33 -12.82 13.36 0.23
CA ARG A 33 -11.36 13.56 0.18
C ARG A 33 -10.65 12.86 1.33
N GLN A 34 -11.19 12.96 2.55
CA GLN A 34 -10.59 12.31 3.71
C GLN A 34 -10.63 10.78 3.55
N ARG A 35 -11.77 10.21 3.16
CA ARG A 35 -11.89 8.76 2.90
C ARG A 35 -10.91 8.27 1.85
N LEU A 36 -10.81 8.99 0.73
CA LEU A 36 -9.93 8.62 -0.38
C LEU A 36 -8.45 8.67 0.04
N LYS A 37 -8.04 9.69 0.80
CA LYS A 37 -6.69 9.77 1.38
C LYS A 37 -6.41 8.65 2.38
N ASP A 38 -7.36 8.33 3.25
CA ASP A 38 -7.22 7.27 4.23
C ASP A 38 -7.06 5.90 3.55
N GLN A 39 -7.88 5.66 2.52
CA GLN A 39 -7.83 4.44 1.71
C GLN A 39 -6.52 4.33 0.90
N ALA A 40 -6.01 5.44 0.37
CA ALA A 40 -4.70 5.50 -0.28
C ALA A 40 -3.56 5.14 0.69
N ARG A 41 -3.59 5.71 1.90
CA ARG A 41 -2.61 5.45 2.95
C ARG A 41 -2.60 3.97 3.36
N GLN A 42 -3.78 3.42 3.62
CA GLN A 42 -3.94 2.01 3.99
C GLN A 42 -3.45 1.04 2.89
N LEU A 43 -3.63 1.40 1.61
CA LEU A 43 -3.10 0.61 0.47
C LEU A 43 -1.58 0.64 0.42
N LYS A 44 -0.98 1.79 0.73
CA LYS A 44 0.48 1.97 0.78
C LYS A 44 1.09 1.16 1.92
N GLU A 45 0.51 1.24 3.12
CA GLU A 45 0.93 0.45 4.27
C GLU A 45 0.81 -1.05 4.01
N GLN A 46 -0.30 -1.50 3.41
CA GLN A 46 -0.45 -2.90 3.00
C GLN A 46 0.57 -3.32 1.94
N SER A 47 1.01 -2.41 1.06
CA SER A 47 2.07 -2.70 0.08
C SER A 47 3.42 -2.93 0.75
N GLU A 48 3.72 -2.10 1.76
CA GLU A 48 4.97 -2.19 2.53
C GLU A 48 4.99 -3.45 3.41
N HIS A 49 3.87 -3.80 4.05
CA HIS A 49 3.73 -5.04 4.78
C HIS A 49 3.72 -6.28 3.86
N ALA A 50 3.04 -6.22 2.70
CA ALA A 50 3.00 -7.33 1.75
C ALA A 50 4.36 -7.63 1.09
N GLY A 51 5.19 -6.60 0.87
CA GLY A 51 6.59 -6.77 0.43
C GLY A 51 7.59 -7.05 1.57
N GLY A 52 7.13 -6.96 2.83
CA GLY A 52 7.93 -7.22 4.03
C GLY A 52 7.58 -8.52 4.77
N THR A 53 6.59 -9.29 4.31
CA THR A 53 6.19 -10.56 4.95
C THR A 53 7.05 -11.73 4.45
N GLY A 54 8.36 -11.54 4.55
CA GLY A 54 9.38 -12.53 4.29
C GLY A 54 10.56 -12.26 5.22
N LYS A 55 10.29 -12.22 6.52
CA LYS A 55 11.17 -12.43 7.68
C LYS A 55 10.50 -11.81 8.91
N PRO A 56 9.67 -12.53 9.66
CA PRO A 56 9.77 -12.37 11.08
C PRO A 56 11.14 -12.97 11.43
N ASP A 57 12.07 -12.13 11.88
CA ASP A 57 13.22 -12.59 12.66
C ASP A 57 12.64 -13.13 13.99
N ILE A 58 11.89 -14.24 13.90
CA ILE A 58 11.73 -15.19 14.98
C ILE A 58 12.94 -16.09 14.74
N ASP A 59 14.07 -15.69 15.30
CA ASP A 59 15.05 -16.66 15.73
C ASP A 59 14.42 -17.36 16.94
N PRO A 60 14.00 -18.63 16.87
CA PRO A 60 13.69 -19.43 18.03
C PRO A 60 14.93 -20.27 18.34
N THR A 61 16.08 -19.64 18.55
CA THR A 61 17.22 -20.38 19.10
C THR A 61 17.07 -20.42 20.61
N MET A 62 16.69 -21.61 21.07
CA MET A 62 16.98 -22.28 22.35
C MET A 62 17.17 -21.43 23.61
#